data_AF-A0A2M8CCP4-F1
#
_entry.id   AF-A0A2M8CCP4-F1
#
_cell.length_a   1.000
_cell.length_b   1.000
_cell.length_c   1.000
_cell.angle_alpha   90.00
_cell.angle_beta   90.00
_cell.angle_gamma   90.00
#
_symmetry.space_group_name_H-M   'P 1'
#
loop_
_entity.id
_entity.type
_entity.pdbx_description
1 polymer ?
#
loop_
_entity_poly.entity_id
_entity_poly.type
_entity_poly.pdbx_seq_one_letter_code
_entity_poly.pdbx_strand_id
1 'polypeptide(L)'
;MNWKNIKLIFIKELVGTVRDKRTIIAMIIIPLIFYPILFMGIGYFNQMGNEKSEEAISKIIITGAEFSPPLLKYFQNNPKIEILSMQNNPLLKLQKGEIQLILIVPSDFKDRIEEGESGPLILKYDATETKSRIAQKRINQAIAEY
;
A
#
# COMPACT_ATOMS: atom_id res chain seq x y z
N MET A 1 7.35 -34.71 -50.32
CA MET A 1 7.24 -34.97 -48.87
C MET A 1 5.84 -35.45 -48.55
N ASN A 2 5.68 -36.67 -48.01
CA ASN A 2 4.35 -37.28 -47.85
C ASN A 2 3.69 -36.86 -46.52
N TRP A 3 2.96 -35.73 -46.55
CA TRP A 3 2.28 -35.15 -45.39
C TRP A 3 1.30 -36.09 -44.67
N LYS A 4 0.72 -37.08 -45.38
CA LYS A 4 -0.19 -38.07 -44.78
C LYS A 4 0.54 -38.94 -43.75
N ASN A 5 1.77 -39.34 -44.05
CA ASN A 5 2.58 -40.18 -43.16
C ASN A 5 3.06 -39.39 -41.94
N ILE A 6 3.44 -38.12 -42.13
CA ILE A 6 3.86 -37.23 -41.04
C ILE A 6 2.71 -37.06 -40.04
N LYS A 7 1.49 -36.78 -40.53
CA LYS A 7 0.30 -36.62 -39.69
C LYS A 7 -0.02 -37.90 -38.91
N LEU A 8 0.11 -39.07 -39.54
CA LEU A 8 -0.19 -40.36 -38.90
C LEU A 8 0.78 -40.63 -37.74
N ILE A 9 2.08 -40.43 -37.96
CA ILE A 9 3.10 -40.60 -36.92
C ILE A 9 2.88 -39.58 -35.79
N PHE A 10 2.61 -38.31 -36.12
CA PHE A 10 2.35 -37.27 -35.12
C PHE A 10 1.17 -37.61 -34.20
N ILE A 11 0.04 -38.06 -34.77
CA ILE A 11 -1.14 -38.45 -33.98
C ILE A 11 -0.81 -39.66 -33.08
N LYS A 12 -0.06 -40.64 -33.58
CA LYS A 12 0.35 -41.81 -32.80
C LYS A 12 1.16 -41.40 -31.56
N GLU A 13 2.15 -40.53 -31.74
CA GLU A 13 2.99 -40.05 -30.65
C GLU A 13 2.20 -39.19 -29.66
N LEU A 14 1.34 -38.28 -30.14
CA LEU A 14 0.52 -37.41 -29.28
C LEU A 14 -0.47 -38.23 -28.42
N VAL A 15 -1.14 -39.22 -29.01
CA VAL A 15 -2.02 -40.15 -28.27
C VAL A 15 -1.21 -40.98 -27.27
N GLY A 16 0.01 -41.38 -27.63
CA GLY A 16 0.96 -42.04 -26.72
C GLY A 16 1.28 -41.17 -25.51
N THR A 17 1.63 -39.91 -25.72
CA THR A 17 1.92 -38.95 -24.65
C THR A 17 0.70 -38.66 -23.77
N VAL A 18 -0.49 -38.52 -24.36
CA VAL A 18 -1.73 -38.27 -23.60
C VAL A 18 -2.14 -39.48 -22.75
N ARG A 19 -1.86 -40.71 -23.20
CA ARG A 19 -2.09 -41.92 -22.40
C ARG A 19 -1.08 -42.09 -21.27
N ASP A 20 0.06 -41.40 -21.33
CA ASP A 20 0.99 -41.35 -20.22
C ASP A 20 0.46 -40.40 -19.13
N LYS A 21 -0.31 -40.98 -18.22
CA LYS A 21 -0.87 -40.30 -17.04
C LYS A 21 0.18 -39.55 -16.24
N ARG A 22 1.43 -40.04 -16.15
CA ARG A 22 2.48 -39.35 -15.39
C ARG A 22 2.84 -38.03 -16.07
N THR A 23 2.98 -38.07 -17.38
CA THR A 23 3.28 -36.89 -18.20
C THR A 23 2.12 -35.89 -18.17
N ILE A 24 0.88 -36.34 -18.32
CA ILE A 24 -0.30 -35.45 -18.24
C ILE A 24 -0.50 -34.86 -16.84
N ILE A 25 -0.30 -35.65 -15.78
CA ILE A 25 -0.34 -35.13 -14.39
C ILE A 25 0.71 -34.04 -14.22
N ALA A 26 1.95 -34.28 -14.65
CA ALA A 26 3.05 -33.33 -14.48
C ALA A 26 2.89 -32.05 -15.31
N MET A 27 2.39 -32.16 -16.55
CA MET A 27 2.29 -31.02 -17.47
C MET A 27 1.01 -30.20 -17.29
N ILE A 28 -0.08 -30.80 -16.80
CA ILE A 28 -1.40 -30.15 -16.73
C ILE A 28 -1.87 -30.04 -15.29
N ILE A 29 -1.98 -31.17 -14.59
CA ILE A 29 -2.63 -31.22 -13.26
C ILE A 29 -1.77 -30.52 -12.21
N ILE A 30 -0.46 -30.75 -12.20
CA ILE A 30 0.45 -30.11 -11.25
C ILE A 30 0.41 -28.59 -11.42
N PRO A 31 0.65 -27.99 -12.60
CA PRO A 31 0.54 -26.54 -12.77
C PRO A 31 -0.84 -26.00 -12.38
N LEU A 32 -1.92 -26.71 -12.74
CA LEU A 32 -3.29 -26.29 -12.46
C LEU A 32 -3.59 -26.22 -10.97
N ILE A 33 -2.99 -27.07 -10.13
CA ILE A 33 -3.20 -27.08 -8.67
C ILE A 33 -2.12 -26.25 -7.95
N PHE A 34 -0.87 -26.40 -8.37
CA PHE A 34 0.29 -25.74 -7.76
C PHE A 34 0.21 -24.22 -7.89
N TYR A 35 -0.16 -23.69 -9.07
CA TYR A 35 -0.24 -22.24 -9.25
C TYR A 35 -1.31 -21.57 -8.37
N PRO A 36 -2.58 -22.06 -8.29
CA PRO A 36 -3.55 -21.51 -7.35
C PRO A 36 -3.05 -21.51 -5.91
N ILE A 37 -2.43 -22.61 -5.45
CA ILE A 37 -1.88 -22.69 -4.09
C ILE A 37 -0.76 -21.67 -3.90
N LEU A 38 0.15 -21.55 -4.88
CA LEU A 38 1.24 -20.58 -4.84
C LEU A 38 0.71 -19.14 -4.77
N PHE A 39 -0.27 -18.80 -5.62
CA PHE A 39 -0.89 -17.47 -5.64
C PHE A 39 -1.66 -17.17 -4.35
N MET A 40 -2.39 -18.15 -3.80
CA MET A 40 -3.03 -17.99 -2.49
C MET A 40 -2.00 -17.73 -1.39
N GLY A 41 -0.89 -18.48 -1.37
CA GLY A 41 0.19 -18.28 -0.41
C GLY A 41 0.79 -16.87 -0.52
N ILE A 42 1.14 -16.44 -1.73
CA ILE A 42 1.64 -15.09 -2.01
C ILE A 42 0.61 -14.04 -1.53
N GLY A 43 -0.67 -14.21 -1.86
CA GLY A 43 -1.75 -13.31 -1.43
C GLY A 43 -1.83 -13.18 0.09
N TYR A 44 -1.80 -14.31 0.81
CA TYR A 44 -1.82 -14.34 2.27
C TYR A 44 -0.63 -13.58 2.90
N PHE A 45 0.59 -13.82 2.40
CA PHE A 45 1.77 -13.12 2.91
C PHE A 45 1.75 -11.62 2.60
N ASN A 46 1.23 -11.23 1.43
CA ASN A 46 1.06 -9.81 1.09
C ASN A 46 0.03 -9.14 2.01
N GLN A 47 -1.11 -9.79 2.26
CA GLN A 47 -2.12 -9.27 3.19
C GLN A 47 -1.53 -9.11 4.58
N MET A 48 -0.85 -10.12 5.11
CA MET A 48 -0.23 -10.05 6.43
C MET A 48 0.85 -8.94 6.51
N GLY A 49 1.60 -8.71 5.44
CA GLY A 49 2.56 -7.60 5.36
C GLY A 49 1.89 -6.22 5.34
N ASN A 50 0.77 -6.11 4.62
CA ASN A 50 -0.04 -4.90 4.56
C ASN A 50 -0.69 -4.59 5.92
N GLU A 51 -1.31 -5.58 6.57
CA GLU A 51 -1.93 -5.44 7.90
C GLU A 51 -0.92 -4.92 8.92
N LYS A 52 0.27 -5.53 8.99
CA LYS A 52 1.35 -5.05 9.88
C LYS A 52 1.76 -3.61 9.59
N SER A 53 1.75 -3.20 8.32
CA SER A 53 2.08 -1.83 7.92
C SER A 53 0.95 -0.85 8.23
N GLU A 54 -0.31 -1.27 8.14
CA GLU A 54 -1.50 -0.50 8.51
C GLU A 54 -1.70 -0.38 10.03
N GLU A 55 -1.19 -1.34 10.79
CA GLU A 55 -1.14 -1.30 12.26
C GLU A 55 0.02 -0.44 12.78
N ALA A 56 1.06 -0.23 11.97
CA ALA A 56 2.19 0.59 12.36
C ALA A 56 1.78 2.05 12.61
N ILE A 57 2.32 2.61 13.69
CA ILE A 57 2.13 4.01 14.08
C ILE A 57 2.82 4.91 13.04
N SER A 58 2.09 5.91 12.53
CA SER A 58 2.63 6.91 11.62
C SER A 58 3.17 8.09 12.41
N LYS A 59 4.47 8.35 12.28
CA LYS A 59 5.16 9.50 12.85
C LYS A 59 4.98 10.69 11.93
N ILE A 60 4.29 11.71 12.43
CA ILE A 60 4.01 12.92 11.68
C ILE A 60 4.59 14.14 12.39
N ILE A 61 4.93 15.16 11.62
CA ILE A 61 5.25 16.49 12.15
C ILE A 61 4.14 17.43 11.68
N ILE A 62 3.62 18.25 12.61
CA ILE A 62 2.63 19.28 12.31
C ILE A 62 3.31 20.65 12.45
N THR A 63 3.30 21.44 11.39
CA THR A 63 3.72 22.85 11.38
C THR A 63 2.48 23.73 11.37
N GLY A 64 2.44 24.76 12.22
CA GLY A 64 1.26 25.63 12.36
C GLY A 64 0.18 25.03 13.25
N ALA A 65 0.54 24.15 14.19
CA ALA A 65 -0.42 23.51 15.09
C ALA A 65 -1.23 24.52 15.93
N GLU A 66 -0.67 25.70 16.15
CA GLU A 66 -1.33 26.85 16.80
C GLU A 66 -2.56 27.38 16.04
N PHE A 67 -2.63 27.17 14.72
CA PHE A 67 -3.73 27.64 13.89
C PHE A 67 -4.93 26.68 13.88
N SER A 68 -4.78 25.47 14.43
CA SER A 68 -5.93 24.59 14.68
C SER A 68 -5.72 23.67 15.90
N PRO A 69 -5.96 24.20 17.12
CA PRO A 69 -5.95 23.39 18.33
C PRO A 69 -6.94 22.21 18.31
N PRO A 70 -8.16 22.31 17.74
CA PRO A 70 -9.07 21.17 17.63
C PRO A 70 -8.53 20.04 16.76
N LEU A 71 -7.91 20.37 15.62
CA LEU A 71 -7.30 19.38 14.72
C LEU A 71 -6.12 18.67 15.39
N LEU A 72 -5.30 19.41 16.14
CA LEU A 72 -4.21 18.83 16.93
C LEU A 72 -4.74 17.81 17.95
N LYS A 73 -5.80 18.15 18.70
CA LYS A 73 -6.43 17.23 19.67
C LYS A 73 -7.00 15.99 18.99
N TYR A 74 -7.63 16.15 17.82
CA TYR A 74 -8.17 15.04 17.06
C TYR A 74 -7.08 14.03 16.66
N PHE A 75 -5.94 14.52 16.16
CA PHE A 75 -4.80 13.65 15.83
C PHE A 75 -4.13 13.04 17.06
N GLN A 76 -4.03 13.76 18.18
CA GLN A 76 -3.48 13.23 19.43
C GLN A 76 -4.32 12.10 20.03
N ASN A 77 -5.64 12.12 19.82
CA ASN A 77 -6.55 11.07 20.28
C ASN A 77 -6.50 9.81 19.42
N ASN A 78 -5.80 9.84 18.28
CA ASN A 78 -5.72 8.68 17.38
C ASN A 78 -4.51 7.80 17.74
N PRO A 79 -4.72 6.54 18.20
CA PRO A 79 -3.63 5.67 18.66
C PRO A 79 -2.67 5.25 17.53
N LYS A 80 -3.04 5.44 16.26
CA LYS A 80 -2.22 5.11 15.10
C LYS A 80 -1.37 6.28 14.60
N ILE A 81 -1.44 7.45 15.24
CA ILE A 81 -0.71 8.66 14.85
C ILE A 81 0.15 9.12 16.02
N GLU A 82 1.45 9.23 15.79
CA GLU A 82 2.40 9.81 16.74
C GLU A 82 2.84 11.17 16.21
N ILE A 83 2.48 12.23 16.93
CA ILE A 83 2.89 13.59 16.59
C ILE A 83 4.24 13.84 17.24
N LEU A 84 5.26 14.02 16.41
CA LEU A 84 6.58 14.43 16.88
C LEU A 84 6.65 15.95 16.96
N SER A 85 7.28 16.46 18.03
CA SER A 85 7.57 17.89 18.17
C SER A 85 8.36 18.42 16.96
N MET A 86 8.20 19.70 16.65
CA MET A 86 8.97 20.39 15.60
C MET A 86 10.47 20.11 15.79
N GLN A 87 11.04 19.34 14.87
CA GLN A 87 12.44 18.95 14.88
C GLN A 87 13.22 19.76 13.85
N ASN A 88 14.51 19.96 14.10
CA ASN A 88 15.40 20.61 13.15
C ASN A 88 15.41 19.83 11.82
N ASN A 89 15.14 20.51 10.71
CA ASN A 89 15.11 19.99 9.34
C ASN A 89 14.14 18.81 9.09
N PRO A 90 12.81 19.03 9.17
CA PRO A 90 11.81 17.97 8.98
C PRO A 90 11.88 17.32 7.59
N LEU A 91 12.26 18.09 6.56
CA LEU A 91 12.44 17.58 5.19
C LEU A 91 13.53 16.50 5.09
N LEU A 92 14.67 16.68 5.78
CA LEU A 92 15.75 15.69 5.78
C LEU A 92 15.33 14.41 6.50
N LYS A 93 14.53 14.53 7.56
CA LYS A 93 13.99 13.38 8.28
C LYS A 93 12.96 12.61 7.47
N LEU A 94 12.17 13.31 6.66
CA LEU A 94 11.24 12.69 5.71
C LEU A 94 12.01 11.87 4.68
N GLN A 95 13.07 12.44 4.11
CA GLN A 95 13.95 11.75 3.16
C GLN A 95 14.68 10.55 3.78
N LYS A 96 15.03 10.62 5.07
CA LYS A 96 15.64 9.50 5.81
C LYS A 96 14.64 8.45 6.27
N GLY A 97 13.33 8.68 6.09
CA GLY A 97 12.26 7.79 6.55
C GLY A 97 12.05 7.78 8.07
N GLU A 98 12.67 8.69 8.82
CA GLU A 98 12.48 8.83 10.27
C GLU A 98 11.06 9.32 10.60
N ILE A 99 10.50 10.14 9.72
CA ILE A 99 9.10 10.60 9.74
C ILE A 99 8.43 10.19 8.44
N GLN A 100 7.11 10.01 8.48
CA GLN A 100 6.36 9.52 7.32
C GLN A 100 5.58 10.65 6.62
N LEU A 101 5.24 11.73 7.33
CA LEU A 101 4.47 12.83 6.77
C LEU A 101 4.72 14.13 7.53
N ILE A 102 4.71 15.25 6.81
CA ILE A 102 4.68 16.60 7.37
C ILE A 102 3.34 17.23 6.97
N LEU A 103 2.55 17.62 7.96
CA LEU A 103 1.32 18.38 7.80
C LEU A 103 1.63 19.86 8.06
N ILE A 104 1.32 20.72 7.11
CA ILE A 104 1.46 22.17 7.26
C ILE A 104 0.06 22.75 7.28
N VAL A 105 -0.27 23.40 8.39
CA VAL A 105 -1.50 24.16 8.62
C VAL A 105 -1.16 25.64 8.35
N PRO A 106 -1.71 26.24 7.29
CA PRO A 106 -1.53 27.66 6.99
C PRO A 106 -2.11 28.56 8.09
N SER A 107 -1.60 29.78 8.22
CA SER A 107 -2.05 30.73 9.24
C SER A 107 -3.50 31.19 9.05
N ASP A 108 -3.97 31.24 7.80
CA ASP A 108 -5.35 31.59 7.43
C ASP A 108 -6.36 30.45 7.66
N PHE A 109 -5.88 29.26 8.05
CA PHE A 109 -6.74 28.10 8.28
C PHE A 109 -7.77 28.37 9.38
N LYS A 110 -7.35 29.04 10.46
CA LYS A 110 -8.23 29.34 11.60
C LYS A 110 -9.39 30.23 11.18
N ASP A 111 -9.07 31.35 10.53
CA ASP A 111 -10.04 32.38 10.15
C ASP A 111 -11.06 31.81 9.15
N ARG A 112 -10.59 31.03 8.16
CA ARG A 112 -11.46 30.35 7.18
C ARG A 112 -12.45 29.38 7.83
N ILE A 113 -11.99 28.58 8.78
CA ILE A 113 -12.86 27.61 9.49
C ILE A 113 -13.89 28.34 10.35
N GLU A 114 -13.52 29.46 10.99
CA GLU A 114 -14.46 30.31 11.73
C GLU A 114 -15.50 30.97 10.80
N GLU A 115 -15.14 31.28 9.57
CA GLU A 115 -16.03 31.78 8.50
C GLU A 115 -16.90 30.68 7.86
N GLY A 116 -16.73 29.42 8.26
CA GLY A 116 -17.45 28.27 7.71
C GLY A 116 -16.91 27.76 6.37
N GLU A 117 -15.73 28.22 5.95
CA GLU A 117 -15.02 27.76 4.76
C GLU A 117 -14.03 26.63 5.07
N SER A 118 -13.70 25.81 4.08
CA SER A 118 -12.61 24.84 4.19
C SER A 118 -11.25 25.49 3.97
N GLY A 119 -10.35 25.37 4.94
CA GLY A 119 -8.95 25.82 4.80
C GLY A 119 -8.07 24.79 4.08
N PRO A 120 -7.12 25.20 3.22
CA PRO A 120 -6.21 24.27 2.57
C PRO A 120 -5.22 23.68 3.58
N LEU A 121 -5.05 22.36 3.60
CA LEU A 121 -3.99 21.67 4.34
C LEU A 121 -2.93 21.16 3.37
N ILE A 122 -1.65 21.40 3.67
CA ILE A 122 -0.56 20.98 2.79
C ILE A 122 0.11 19.74 3.40
N LEU A 123 0.10 18.63 2.66
CA LEU A 123 0.72 17.37 3.04
C LEU A 123 2.01 17.17 2.25
N LYS A 124 3.13 17.01 2.95
CA LYS A 124 4.41 16.59 2.36
C LYS A 124 4.73 15.17 2.81
N TYR A 125 4.85 14.26 1.86
CA TYR A 125 5.16 12.86 2.08
C TYR A 125 6.06 12.33 0.95
N ASP A 126 6.75 11.23 1.20
CA ASP A 126 7.51 10.53 0.17
C ASP A 126 6.61 9.51 -0.55
N ALA A 127 6.36 9.72 -1.84
CA ALA A 127 5.49 8.84 -2.63
C ALA A 127 6.14 7.49 -2.98
N THR A 128 7.47 7.37 -2.83
CA THR A 128 8.20 6.12 -3.07
C THR A 128 8.24 5.22 -1.85
N GLU A 129 7.99 5.77 -0.66
CA GLU A 129 8.00 5.05 0.61
C GLU A 129 6.60 4.58 1.00
N THR A 130 6.44 3.27 1.21
CA THR A 130 5.17 2.64 1.58
C THR A 130 4.60 3.20 2.88
N LYS A 131 5.45 3.40 3.90
CA LYS A 131 5.01 3.93 5.21
C LYS A 131 4.48 5.36 5.10
N SER A 132 5.09 6.17 4.23
CA SER A 132 4.69 7.55 3.95
C SER A 132 3.36 7.63 3.21
N ARG A 133 3.12 6.73 2.25
CA ARG A 133 1.80 6.59 1.59
C ARG A 133 0.70 6.15 2.55
N ILE A 134 1.00 5.24 3.48
CA ILE A 134 0.05 4.81 4.50
C ILE A 134 -0.30 5.99 5.43
N ALA A 135 0.71 6.75 5.87
CA ALA A 135 0.50 7.95 6.68
C ALA A 135 -0.38 8.98 5.95
N GLN A 136 -0.12 9.23 4.66
CA GLN A 136 -0.95 10.12 3.84
C GLN A 136 -2.41 9.66 3.77
N LYS A 137 -2.66 8.38 3.47
CA LYS A 137 -4.01 7.81 3.43
C LYS A 137 -4.72 7.98 4.78
N ARG A 138 -4.02 7.69 5.88
CA ARG A 138 -4.56 7.80 7.25
C ARG A 138 -4.94 9.24 7.61
N ILE A 139 -4.08 10.20 7.27
CA ILE A 139 -4.33 11.62 7.53
C ILE A 139 -5.48 12.14 6.68
N ASN A 140 -5.56 11.77 5.40
CA ASN A 140 -6.70 12.13 4.55
C ASN A 140 -8.03 11.60 5.09
N GLN A 141 -8.06 10.35 5.57
CA GLN A 141 -9.27 9.78 6.17
C GLN A 141 -9.64 10.52 7.46
N ALA A 142 -8.66 10.78 8.32
CA ALA A 142 -8.84 11.51 9.56
C ALA A 142 -9.36 12.94 9.33
N ILE A 143 -8.90 13.64 8.28
CA ILE A 143 -9.40 14.97 7.90
C ILE A 143 -10.83 14.91 7.34
N ALA A 144 -11.19 13.86 6.60
CA ALA A 144 -12.53 13.70 6.04
C ALA A 144 -13.60 13.38 7.10
N GLU A 145 -13.19 12.80 8.23
CA GLU A 145 -14.06 12.48 9.37
C GLU A 145 -14.15 13.64 10.39
N TYR A 146 -13.29 14.64 10.28
CA TYR A 146 -13.25 15.84 11.11
C TYR A 146 -14.25 16.90 10.62
#